data_AF-A0A7I8BV71-F1
#
_entry.id   AF-A0A7I8BV71-F1
#
_cell.length_a   1.000
_cell.length_b   1.000
_cell.length_c   1.000
_cell.angle_alpha   90.00
_cell.angle_beta   90.00
_cell.angle_gamma   90.00
#
_symmetry.space_group_name_H-M   'P 1'
#
loop_
_entity.id
_entity.type
_entity.pdbx_description
1 polymer ?
#
loop_
_entity_poly.entity_id
_entity_poly.type
_entity_poly.pdbx_seq_one_letter_code
_entity_poly.pdbx_strand_id
1 'polypeptide(L)'
;MNKQIAPASYAAPPRTRPETRAGLLTRQLSDACNARLTQQLKFSTSPAHVLHNAMITVYHNPRCSKSRGACELINDVYNPSNEPVEVVEYLRTPLSVAQLKELNRMLGCPVREMVRDSEAIYKELGLADASLTDDQLYEAIAANPILLQRPIVVRNGRAVVGRPPENVKALFPDLAK
;
A
#
# COMPACT_ATOMS: atom_id res chain seq x y z
N MET A 1 57.43 7.16 42.17
CA MET A 1 57.08 6.19 41.11
C MET A 1 56.55 4.93 41.77
N ASN A 2 55.27 4.61 41.61
CA ASN A 2 54.86 3.22 41.81
C ASN A 2 53.74 2.87 40.84
N LYS A 3 53.97 1.75 40.16
CA LYS A 3 53.39 1.38 38.87
C LYS A 3 51.95 0.90 39.03
N GLN A 4 51.19 1.20 37.98
CA GLN A 4 49.92 0.58 37.59
C GLN A 4 49.87 -0.92 37.87
N ILE A 5 48.78 -1.37 38.47
CA ILE A 5 48.15 -2.66 38.17
C ILE A 5 46.64 -2.41 38.13
N ALA A 6 46.06 -2.46 36.94
CA ALA A 6 44.61 -2.39 36.72
C ALA A 6 43.97 -3.76 37.04
N PRO A 7 42.73 -3.82 37.56
CA PRO A 7 42.03 -5.08 37.74
C PRO A 7 41.50 -5.64 36.41
N ALA A 8 41.63 -6.96 36.24
CA ALA A 8 41.18 -7.72 35.09
C ALA A 8 39.68 -7.52 34.81
N SER A 9 39.36 -7.12 33.57
CA SER A 9 38.01 -7.06 33.05
C SER A 9 37.46 -8.47 32.83
N TYR A 10 36.51 -8.90 33.65
CA TYR A 10 35.67 -10.05 33.33
C TYR A 10 34.58 -9.60 32.36
N ALA A 11 34.75 -9.93 31.09
CA ALA A 11 33.72 -9.80 30.07
C ALA A 11 32.61 -10.83 30.33
N ALA A 12 31.40 -10.36 30.66
CA ALA A 12 30.22 -11.21 30.68
C ALA A 12 29.78 -11.52 29.23
N PRO A 13 29.51 -12.79 28.88
CA PRO A 13 28.99 -13.13 27.55
C PRO A 13 27.57 -12.57 27.36
N PRO A 14 27.18 -12.17 26.13
CA PRO A 14 25.83 -11.72 25.86
C PRO A 14 24.84 -12.87 26.11
N ARG A 15 23.82 -12.60 26.92
CA ARG A 15 22.68 -13.50 27.10
C ARG A 15 21.88 -13.55 25.80
N THR A 16 22.09 -14.58 25.00
CA THR A 16 21.20 -14.90 23.88
C THR A 16 19.84 -15.28 24.45
N ARG A 17 18.80 -14.49 24.15
CA ARG A 17 17.42 -14.88 24.46
C ARG A 17 17.05 -16.10 23.61
N PRO A 18 16.35 -17.10 24.16
CA PRO A 18 15.84 -18.21 23.38
C PRO A 18 14.86 -17.65 22.33
N GLU A 19 15.09 -18.03 21.07
CA GLU A 19 14.23 -17.67 19.94
C GLU A 19 12.82 -18.19 20.21
N THR A 20 11.89 -17.28 20.47
CA THR A 20 10.49 -17.60 20.63
C THR A 20 9.98 -18.19 19.32
N ARG A 21 9.29 -19.32 19.42
CA ARG A 21 8.64 -20.13 18.36
C ARG A 21 7.53 -19.40 17.58
N ALA A 22 7.55 -18.06 17.56
CA ALA A 22 6.65 -17.16 16.85
C ALA A 22 7.33 -16.46 15.65
N GLY A 23 8.60 -16.75 15.35
CA GLY A 23 9.35 -16.18 14.22
C GLY A 23 9.15 -16.86 12.87
N LEU A 24 8.43 -17.99 12.81
CA LEU A 24 8.24 -18.77 11.58
C LEU A 24 6.92 -18.49 10.84
N LEU A 25 5.97 -17.77 11.45
CA LEU A 25 4.65 -17.51 10.86
C LEU A 25 4.53 -16.13 10.17
N THR A 26 5.53 -15.25 10.34
CA THR A 26 5.47 -13.88 9.78
C THR A 26 6.12 -13.75 8.40
N ARG A 27 6.61 -14.85 7.82
CA ARG A 27 7.03 -14.91 6.40
C ARG A 27 5.98 -15.52 5.47
N GLN A 28 4.87 -16.04 5.98
CA GLN A 28 3.85 -16.66 5.13
C GLN A 28 2.73 -15.71 4.67
N LEU A 29 2.63 -14.50 5.24
CA LEU A 29 1.52 -13.58 4.90
C LEU A 29 1.85 -12.58 3.78
N SER A 30 3.12 -12.25 3.51
CA SER A 30 3.49 -11.55 2.27
C SER A 30 3.35 -12.47 1.06
N ASP A 31 3.64 -13.75 1.27
CA ASP A 31 3.71 -14.73 0.20
C ASP A 31 2.33 -15.35 -0.09
N ALA A 32 1.43 -15.46 0.88
CA ALA A 32 0.07 -15.96 0.64
C ALA A 32 -0.80 -14.96 -0.15
N CYS A 33 -0.57 -13.65 0.01
CA CYS A 33 -1.21 -12.65 -0.84
C CYS A 33 -0.65 -12.73 -2.27
N ASN A 34 0.67 -12.80 -2.45
CA ASN A 34 1.28 -12.84 -3.79
C ASN A 34 1.13 -14.19 -4.53
N ALA A 35 1.15 -15.33 -3.85
CA ALA A 35 1.25 -16.66 -4.47
C ALA A 35 -0.10 -17.24 -4.94
N ARG A 36 -1.23 -16.77 -4.39
CA ARG A 36 -2.56 -17.25 -4.81
C ARG A 36 -3.18 -16.45 -5.96
N LEU A 37 -2.61 -15.29 -6.28
CA LEU A 37 -3.08 -14.34 -7.30
C LEU A 37 -2.66 -14.71 -8.73
N THR A 38 -1.64 -15.55 -8.91
CA THR A 38 -1.01 -15.77 -10.23
C THR A 38 -1.55 -16.97 -11.01
N GLN A 39 -2.42 -17.79 -10.44
CA GLN A 39 -2.83 -19.05 -11.05
C GLN A 39 -4.33 -19.09 -11.31
N GLN A 40 -4.77 -18.58 -12.47
CA GLN A 40 -5.78 -19.22 -13.35
C GLN A 40 -6.14 -18.33 -14.55
N LEU A 41 -5.22 -18.27 -15.51
CA LEU A 41 -5.46 -17.72 -16.86
C LEU A 41 -5.94 -18.84 -17.81
N LYS A 42 -7.19 -19.32 -17.71
CA LYS A 42 -7.82 -20.13 -18.79
C LYS A 42 -9.34 -19.92 -18.79
N PHE A 43 -9.92 -19.96 -20.00
CA PHE A 43 -11.35 -19.84 -20.39
C PHE A 43 -11.87 -18.39 -20.47
N SER A 44 -12.61 -17.93 -21.49
CA SER A 44 -13.12 -18.48 -22.75
C SER A 44 -13.55 -17.27 -23.62
N THR A 45 -13.42 -17.40 -24.94
CA THR A 45 -13.67 -16.38 -25.97
C THR A 45 -15.16 -16.17 -26.26
N SER A 46 -15.64 -14.91 -26.26
CA SER A 46 -16.88 -14.50 -26.94
C SER A 46 -16.83 -13.01 -27.36
N PRO A 47 -17.33 -12.61 -28.56
CA PRO A 47 -16.98 -11.33 -29.18
C PRO A 47 -18.16 -10.34 -29.20
N ALA A 48 -18.51 -9.71 -28.08
CA ALA A 48 -19.47 -8.59 -28.06
C ALA A 48 -19.48 -7.68 -26.80
N HIS A 49 -18.48 -7.76 -25.91
CA HIS A 49 -18.38 -6.86 -24.76
C HIS A 49 -17.11 -6.03 -24.92
N VAL A 50 -17.23 -4.70 -24.90
CA VAL A 50 -16.07 -3.80 -24.81
C VAL A 50 -15.27 -4.24 -23.60
N LEU A 51 -14.12 -4.87 -23.85
CA LEU A 51 -13.20 -5.36 -22.84
C LEU A 51 -12.59 -4.14 -22.14
N HIS A 52 -13.30 -3.60 -21.15
CA HIS A 52 -12.58 -3.10 -20.00
C HIS A 52 -11.93 -4.35 -19.41
N ASN A 53 -10.62 -4.49 -19.59
CA ASN A 53 -9.82 -5.40 -18.80
C ASN A 53 -10.12 -5.03 -17.34
N ALA A 54 -11.01 -5.79 -16.71
CA ALA A 54 -11.47 -5.57 -15.35
C ALA A 54 -10.34 -5.97 -14.41
N MET A 55 -9.31 -5.14 -14.38
CA MET A 55 -8.12 -5.31 -13.56
C MET A 55 -8.27 -4.39 -12.35
N ILE A 56 -8.02 -4.95 -11.18
CA ILE A 56 -8.05 -4.24 -9.92
C ILE A 56 -6.59 -3.92 -9.55
N THR A 57 -6.20 -2.66 -9.53
CA THR A 57 -4.87 -2.26 -9.05
C THR A 57 -4.95 -1.81 -7.60
N VAL A 58 -4.11 -2.36 -6.74
CA VAL A 58 -4.04 -2.01 -5.32
C VAL A 58 -2.68 -1.42 -5.01
N TYR A 59 -2.63 -0.13 -4.70
CA TYR A 59 -1.45 0.53 -4.17
C TYR A 59 -1.31 0.19 -2.69
N HIS A 60 -0.43 -0.76 -2.41
CA HIS A 60 -0.34 -1.47 -1.14
C HIS A 60 0.97 -1.15 -0.39
N ASN A 61 0.90 -1.20 0.94
CA ASN A 61 2.09 -1.26 1.80
C ASN A 61 1.93 -2.45 2.79
N PRO A 62 2.79 -3.49 2.69
CA PRO A 62 2.73 -4.69 3.53
C PRO A 62 2.75 -4.41 5.04
N ARG A 63 3.39 -3.32 5.46
CA ARG A 63 3.52 -2.95 6.88
C ARG A 63 2.27 -2.26 7.43
N CYS A 64 1.25 -1.97 6.62
CA CYS A 64 0.06 -1.23 7.04
C CYS A 64 -1.15 -2.16 7.23
N SER A 65 -1.62 -2.32 8.47
CA SER A 65 -2.77 -3.19 8.78
C SER A 65 -4.04 -2.83 8.00
N LYS A 66 -4.32 -1.54 7.78
CA LYS A 66 -5.47 -1.08 6.97
C LYS A 66 -5.34 -1.49 5.50
N SER A 67 -4.11 -1.47 4.98
CA SER A 67 -3.81 -1.87 3.61
C SER A 67 -3.95 -3.38 3.41
N ARG A 68 -3.52 -4.18 4.40
CA ARG A 68 -3.73 -5.64 4.43
C ARG A 68 -5.22 -5.98 4.49
N GLY A 69 -5.96 -5.36 5.39
CA GLY A 69 -7.42 -5.56 5.51
C GLY A 69 -8.17 -5.24 4.23
N ALA A 70 -7.80 -4.18 3.51
CA ALA A 70 -8.41 -3.90 2.20
C ALA A 70 -8.10 -4.98 1.15
N CYS A 71 -6.88 -5.54 1.12
CA CYS A 71 -6.54 -6.63 0.20
C CYS A 71 -7.32 -7.91 0.52
N GLU A 72 -7.44 -8.25 1.80
CA GLU A 72 -8.25 -9.37 2.29
C GLU A 72 -9.73 -9.20 1.88
N LEU A 73 -10.31 -8.01 2.09
CA LEU A 73 -11.68 -7.72 1.67
C LEU A 73 -11.89 -7.83 0.16
N ILE A 74 -10.93 -7.36 -0.65
CA ILE A 74 -11.00 -7.50 -2.11
C ILE A 74 -11.01 -8.99 -2.48
N ASN A 75 -10.07 -9.77 -1.94
CA ASN A 75 -9.90 -11.17 -2.28
C ASN A 75 -11.08 -12.05 -1.82
N ASP A 76 -11.58 -11.83 -0.60
CA ASP A 76 -12.51 -12.76 0.05
C ASP A 76 -13.98 -12.35 -0.09
N VAL A 77 -14.25 -11.04 -0.24
CA VAL A 77 -15.62 -10.51 -0.16
C VAL A 77 -16.03 -9.80 -1.45
N TYR A 78 -15.19 -8.90 -1.96
CA TYR A 78 -15.61 -7.97 -3.01
C TYR A 78 -15.32 -8.44 -4.43
N ASN A 79 -14.44 -9.44 -4.61
CA ASN A 79 -14.07 -9.96 -5.93
C ASN A 79 -14.54 -11.41 -6.14
N PRO A 80 -15.86 -11.73 -6.07
CA PRO A 80 -16.34 -13.09 -6.29
C PRO A 80 -16.14 -13.55 -7.74
N SER A 81 -16.05 -12.60 -8.68
CA SER A 81 -15.76 -12.87 -10.09
C SER A 81 -14.29 -13.23 -10.35
N ASN A 82 -13.43 -13.17 -9.33
CA ASN A 82 -12.00 -13.47 -9.41
C ASN A 82 -11.30 -12.65 -10.51
N GLU A 83 -11.64 -11.37 -10.61
CA GLU A 83 -10.96 -10.40 -11.48
C GLU A 83 -9.46 -10.32 -11.15
N PRO A 84 -8.58 -10.17 -12.16
CA PRO A 84 -7.15 -10.02 -11.93
C PRO A 84 -6.85 -8.85 -10.98
N VAL A 85 -6.12 -9.12 -9.90
CA VAL A 85 -5.66 -8.10 -8.95
C VAL A 85 -4.16 -7.88 -9.11
N GLU A 86 -3.76 -6.66 -9.43
CA GLU A 86 -2.37 -6.22 -9.46
C GLU A 86 -2.05 -5.48 -8.15
N VAL A 87 -1.10 -6.00 -7.38
CA VAL A 87 -0.63 -5.35 -6.15
C VAL A 87 0.65 -4.58 -6.44
N VAL A 88 0.59 -3.25 -6.30
CA VAL A 88 1.72 -2.36 -6.55
C VAL A 88 2.24 -1.80 -5.22
N GLU A 89 3.48 -2.16 -4.87
CA GLU A 89 4.20 -1.56 -3.75
C GLU A 89 4.67 -0.14 -4.12
N TYR A 90 3.82 0.86 -3.94
CA TYR A 90 4.05 2.25 -4.37
C TYR A 90 5.31 2.91 -3.76
N LEU A 91 5.82 2.38 -2.63
CA LEU A 91 7.08 2.84 -2.03
C LEU A 91 8.32 2.35 -2.80
N ARG A 92 8.22 1.21 -3.48
CA ARG A 92 9.29 0.62 -4.30
C ARG A 92 9.19 1.06 -5.75
N THR A 93 7.95 1.17 -6.23
CA THR A 93 7.63 1.61 -7.59
C THR A 93 6.86 2.92 -7.49
N PRO A 94 7.56 4.06 -7.36
CA PRO A 94 6.91 5.35 -7.22
C PRO A 94 6.13 5.73 -8.48
N LEU A 95 5.03 6.44 -8.30
CA LEU A 95 4.24 6.97 -9.40
C LEU A 95 4.84 8.30 -9.87
N SER A 96 4.88 8.49 -11.18
CA SER A 96 5.17 9.79 -11.78
C SER A 96 4.04 10.80 -11.54
N VAL A 97 4.34 12.09 -11.67
CA VAL A 97 3.33 13.17 -11.58
C VAL A 97 2.16 12.94 -12.54
N ALA A 98 2.43 12.49 -13.77
CA ALA A 98 1.37 12.19 -14.74
C ALA A 98 0.44 11.06 -14.26
N GLN A 99 1.00 9.99 -13.69
CA GLN A 99 0.22 8.89 -13.12
C GLN A 99 -0.56 9.32 -11.87
N LEU A 100 0.00 10.21 -11.04
CA LEU A 100 -0.69 10.76 -9.88
C LEU A 100 -1.88 11.65 -10.26
N LYS A 101 -1.74 12.46 -11.31
CA LYS A 101 -2.83 13.25 -11.88
C LYS A 101 -3.97 12.36 -12.37
N GLU A 102 -3.64 11.29 -13.08
CA GLU A 102 -4.62 10.32 -13.54
C GLU A 102 -5.28 9.58 -12.36
N LEU A 103 -4.51 9.21 -11.34
CA LEU A 103 -5.04 8.61 -10.12
C LEU A 103 -6.01 9.55 -9.39
N ASN A 104 -5.67 10.84 -9.30
CA ASN A 104 -6.56 11.84 -8.73
C ASN A 104 -7.86 11.96 -9.52
N ARG A 105 -7.78 12.00 -10.85
CA ARG A 105 -8.95 12.04 -11.73
C ARG A 105 -9.90 10.86 -11.48
N MET A 106 -9.35 9.67 -11.24
CA MET A 106 -10.12 8.46 -10.91
C MET A 106 -10.71 8.49 -9.49
N LEU A 107 -10.04 9.15 -8.54
CA LEU A 107 -10.51 9.33 -7.17
C LEU A 107 -11.63 10.37 -7.08
N GLY A 108 -11.54 11.44 -7.88
CA GLY A 108 -12.49 12.56 -7.86
C GLY A 108 -12.46 13.37 -6.56
N CYS A 109 -11.34 13.37 -5.84
CA CYS A 109 -11.15 14.12 -4.59
C CYS A 109 -10.04 15.18 -4.72
N PRO A 110 -10.02 16.20 -3.84
CA PRO A 110 -8.92 17.16 -3.77
C PRO A 110 -7.57 16.46 -3.60
N VAL A 111 -6.51 16.99 -4.23
CA VAL A 111 -5.15 16.41 -4.14
C VAL A 111 -4.68 16.27 -2.69
N ARG A 112 -5.09 17.20 -1.83
CA ARG A 112 -4.81 17.16 -0.38
C ARG A 112 -5.36 15.92 0.31
N GLU A 113 -6.48 15.36 -0.15
CA GLU A 113 -7.01 14.10 0.40
C GLU A 113 -6.20 12.88 -0.03
N MET A 114 -5.39 12.98 -1.09
CA MET A 114 -4.41 11.96 -1.47
C MET A 114 -3.13 12.03 -0.65
N VAL A 115 -2.87 13.17 0.01
CA VAL A 115 -1.67 13.38 0.82
C VAL A 115 -1.89 12.86 2.24
N ARG A 116 -0.90 12.17 2.77
CA ARG A 116 -0.87 11.62 4.11
C ARG A 116 -0.20 12.62 5.05
N ASP A 117 -1.02 13.32 5.81
CA ASP A 117 -0.66 14.34 6.81
C ASP A 117 0.11 13.82 8.04
N SER A 118 -0.04 12.53 8.36
CA SER A 118 0.53 11.93 9.58
C SER A 118 2.04 11.62 9.53
N GLU A 119 2.70 11.77 8.38
CA GLU A 119 4.13 11.45 8.22
C GLU A 119 5.00 12.69 8.55
N ALA A 120 6.20 12.48 9.10
CA ALA A 120 7.09 13.59 9.50
C ALA A 120 7.45 14.51 8.32
N ILE A 121 7.72 13.91 7.15
CA ILE A 121 8.07 14.61 5.92
C ILE A 121 6.97 15.58 5.45
N TYR A 122 5.70 15.34 5.79
CA TYR A 122 4.61 16.28 5.49
C TYR A 122 4.82 17.63 6.19
N LYS A 123 5.29 17.60 7.44
CA LYS A 123 5.57 18.79 8.23
C LYS A 123 6.90 19.43 7.82
N GLU A 124 7.92 18.62 7.55
CA GLU A 124 9.24 19.10 7.12
C GLU A 124 9.17 19.88 5.81
N LEU A 125 8.33 19.42 4.87
CA LEU A 125 8.10 20.09 3.58
C LEU A 125 7.05 21.22 3.65
N GLY A 126 6.44 21.47 4.81
CA GLY A 126 5.45 22.55 4.97
C GLY A 126 4.15 22.34 4.18
N LEU A 127 3.78 21.08 3.87
CA LEU A 127 2.64 20.79 2.98
C LEU A 127 1.26 21.16 3.56
N ALA A 128 1.22 21.51 4.85
CA ALA A 128 0.05 22.08 5.50
C ALA A 128 -0.32 23.49 4.99
N ASP A 129 0.59 24.17 4.30
CA ASP A 129 0.32 25.48 3.72
C ASP A 129 -0.78 25.39 2.65
N ALA A 130 -1.88 26.11 2.86
CA ALA A 130 -3.04 26.16 1.98
C ALA A 130 -2.76 26.89 0.65
N SER A 131 -1.69 27.69 0.58
CA SER A 131 -1.29 28.41 -0.63
C SER A 131 -0.61 27.52 -1.69
N LEU A 132 -0.18 26.32 -1.29
CA LEU A 132 0.42 25.37 -2.22
C LEU A 132 -0.58 24.92 -3.29
N THR A 133 -0.10 24.93 -4.53
CA THR A 133 -0.84 24.47 -5.71
C THR A 133 -0.88 22.94 -5.77
N ASP A 134 -1.87 22.41 -6.48
CA ASP A 134 -2.00 20.97 -6.71
C ASP A 134 -0.78 20.38 -7.42
N ASP A 135 -0.17 21.12 -8.35
CA ASP A 135 1.05 20.70 -9.05
C ASP A 135 2.23 20.52 -8.08
N GLN A 136 2.41 21.45 -7.13
CA GLN A 136 3.43 21.32 -6.08
C GLN A 136 3.17 20.12 -5.17
N LEU A 137 1.90 19.82 -4.88
CA LEU A 137 1.55 18.62 -4.11
C LEU A 137 1.88 17.34 -4.88
N TYR A 138 1.61 17.28 -6.19
CA TYR A 138 1.99 16.12 -7.00
C TYR A 138 3.49 15.92 -7.07
N GLU A 139 4.28 16.99 -7.23
CA GLU A 139 5.73 16.93 -7.21
C GLU A 139 6.25 16.43 -5.86
N ALA A 140 5.68 16.92 -4.75
CA ALA A 140 6.05 16.48 -3.42
C ALA A 140 5.76 14.97 -3.21
N ILE A 141 4.61 14.48 -3.68
CA ILE A 141 4.25 13.05 -3.61
C ILE A 141 5.18 12.20 -4.49
N ALA A 142 5.47 12.66 -5.71
CA ALA A 142 6.36 11.94 -6.63
C ALA A 142 7.79 11.83 -6.08
N ALA A 143 8.28 12.90 -5.44
CA ALA A 143 9.58 12.92 -4.77
C ALA A 143 9.59 12.10 -3.48
N ASN A 144 8.48 12.06 -2.75
CA ASN A 144 8.33 11.36 -1.47
C ASN A 144 7.09 10.45 -1.47
N PRO A 145 7.18 9.24 -2.07
CA PRO A 145 6.02 8.35 -2.24
C PRO A 145 5.29 8.02 -0.93
N ILE A 146 5.99 8.08 0.22
CA ILE A 146 5.42 7.88 1.55
C ILE A 146 4.28 8.84 1.88
N LEU A 147 4.24 10.01 1.24
CA LEU A 147 3.17 11.00 1.34
C LEU A 147 1.87 10.54 0.70
N LEU A 148 1.86 9.51 -0.15
CA LEU A 148 0.63 9.02 -0.75
C LEU A 148 -0.22 8.26 0.29
N GLN A 149 -1.52 8.52 0.31
CA GLN A 149 -2.46 7.78 1.13
C GLN A 149 -2.48 6.30 0.75
N ARG A 150 -2.85 5.47 1.73
CA ARG A 150 -2.82 4.01 1.62
C ARG A 150 -3.98 3.38 2.39
N PRO A 151 -4.57 2.27 1.91
CA PRO A 151 -4.47 1.76 0.53
C PRO A 151 -5.24 2.65 -0.45
N ILE A 152 -4.84 2.66 -1.72
CA ILE A 152 -5.65 3.18 -2.84
C ILE A 152 -5.94 2.01 -3.76
N VAL A 153 -7.21 1.83 -4.11
CA VAL A 153 -7.67 0.75 -4.98
C VAL A 153 -8.25 1.38 -6.24
N VAL A 154 -7.90 0.84 -7.40
CA VAL A 154 -8.38 1.27 -8.71
C VAL A 154 -9.10 0.09 -9.37
N ARG A 155 -10.30 0.32 -9.89
CA ARG A 155 -11.08 -0.65 -10.67
C ARG A 155 -11.91 0.10 -11.70
N ASN A 156 -11.89 -0.36 -12.95
CA ASN A 156 -12.73 0.16 -14.05
C ASN A 156 -12.72 1.70 -14.18
N GLY A 157 -11.53 2.32 -14.09
CA GLY A 157 -11.36 3.78 -14.21
C GLY A 157 -11.86 4.59 -13.01
N ARG A 158 -12.20 3.94 -11.90
CA ARG A 158 -12.55 4.57 -10.63
C ARG A 158 -11.54 4.16 -9.56
N ALA A 159 -11.25 5.08 -8.66
CA ALA A 159 -10.34 4.82 -7.54
C ALA A 159 -10.99 5.20 -6.21
N VAL A 160 -10.59 4.53 -5.13
CA VAL A 160 -11.04 4.82 -3.77
C VAL A 160 -9.90 4.70 -2.77
N VAL A 161 -9.87 5.61 -1.80
CA VAL A 161 -9.00 5.50 -0.61
C VAL A 161 -9.67 4.57 0.41
N GLY A 162 -9.00 3.46 0.74
CA GLY A 162 -9.49 2.47 1.71
C GLY A 162 -9.25 2.88 3.17
N ARG A 163 -9.73 4.07 3.54
CA ARG A 163 -9.76 4.54 4.93
C ARG A 163 -11.17 5.03 5.28
N PRO A 164 -11.99 4.19 5.91
CA PRO A 164 -11.71 2.82 6.37
C PRO A 164 -11.69 1.79 5.21
N PRO A 165 -11.13 0.58 5.40
CA PRO A 165 -10.91 -0.38 4.29
C PRO A 165 -12.20 -0.83 3.58
N GLU A 166 -13.34 -0.70 4.23
CA GLU A 166 -14.67 -1.01 3.70
C GLU A 166 -15.09 -0.07 2.56
N ASN A 167 -14.49 1.13 2.45
CA ASN A 167 -14.76 2.07 1.36
C ASN A 167 -14.54 1.43 -0.02
N VAL A 168 -13.66 0.43 -0.10
CA VAL A 168 -13.37 -0.32 -1.32
C VAL A 168 -14.65 -0.94 -1.92
N LYS A 169 -15.68 -1.24 -1.11
CA LYS A 169 -17.00 -1.70 -1.58
C LYS A 169 -17.59 -0.77 -2.65
N ALA A 170 -17.33 0.55 -2.60
CA ALA A 170 -17.84 1.51 -3.56
C ALA A 170 -17.36 1.25 -5.01
N LEU A 171 -16.27 0.50 -5.18
CA LEU A 171 -15.80 0.05 -6.49
C LEU A 171 -16.57 -1.15 -7.04
N PHE A 172 -17.40 -1.82 -6.23
CA PHE A 172 -18.12 -3.06 -6.56
C PHE A 172 -19.64 -2.85 -6.46
N PRO A 173 -20.26 -2.13 -7.42
CA PRO A 173 -21.68 -1.79 -7.36
C PRO A 173 -22.59 -3.03 -7.45
N ASP A 174 -22.13 -4.12 -8.06
CA ASP A 174 -22.91 -5.34 -8.24
C ASP A 174 -23.20 -6.08 -6.92
N LEU A 175 -22.45 -5.76 -5.86
CA LEU A 175 -22.60 -6.31 -4.51
C LEU A 175 -23.50 -5.45 -3.60
N ALA A 176 -24.07 -4.37 -4.12
CA ALA A 176 -24.91 -3.44 -3.35
C ALA A 176 -26.41 -3.83 -3.35
N LYS A 177 -26.76 -5.05 -3.76
CA LYS A 177 -28.14 -5.56 -3.74
C LYS A 177 -28.52 -6.18 -2.41
#